data_AF-A0A8J7IPU3-F1
#
_entry.id   AF-A0A8J7IPU3-F1
#
_cell.length_a   1.000
_cell.length_b   1.000
_cell.length_c   1.000
_cell.angle_alpha   90.00
_cell.angle_beta   90.00
_cell.angle_gamma   90.00
#
_symmetry.space_group_name_H-M   'P 1'
#
loop_
_entity.id
_entity.type
_entity.pdbx_description
1 polymer ?
#
loop_
_entity_poly.entity_id
_entity_poly.type
_entity_poly.pdbx_seq_one_letter_code
_entity_poly.pdbx_strand_id
1 'polypeptide(L)'
;MKLNAFISLLAVCLLFYADIAAACSPASQGWDRRIRVRADCSFTRAGEGEFGLGEGSPAIDLGNDLVAQAVRFGSGCSFSETLHLIDCAEQNQLSLHGQNPVDPGEPAIAGSFTTSVEKILMPEGPIDLYAITSLEGAREMAREHNVTVSDDALEQIQRLSGRNRYDLFCGCERFYPEHSQ
;
A
#
# COMPACT_ATOMS: atom_id res chain seq x y z
N MET A 1 -1.74 -59.32 10.44
CA MET A 1 -1.68 -57.90 10.86
C MET A 1 -0.93 -57.11 9.79
N LYS A 2 -1.57 -56.13 9.13
CA LYS A 2 -1.01 -55.08 8.23
C LYS A 2 -1.94 -54.77 7.03
N LEU A 3 -3.24 -54.53 7.29
CA LEU A 3 -4.14 -54.02 6.24
C LEU A 3 -5.12 -52.93 6.71
N ASN A 4 -5.01 -52.50 7.97
CA ASN A 4 -5.94 -51.50 8.54
C ASN A 4 -5.31 -50.11 8.72
N ALA A 5 -3.99 -49.96 8.50
CA ALA A 5 -3.29 -48.69 8.73
C ALA A 5 -3.27 -47.76 7.49
N PHE A 6 -3.53 -48.30 6.29
CA PHE A 6 -3.41 -47.52 5.04
C PHE A 6 -4.69 -46.76 4.67
N ILE A 7 -5.86 -47.21 5.14
CA ILE A 7 -7.15 -46.58 4.80
C ILE A 7 -7.41 -45.34 5.68
N SER A 8 -6.85 -45.31 6.89
CA SER A 8 -7.00 -44.16 7.81
C SER A 8 -6.19 -42.93 7.40
N LEU A 9 -5.12 -43.09 6.60
CA LEU A 9 -4.28 -41.96 6.18
C LEU A 9 -4.91 -41.16 5.02
N LEU A 10 -5.71 -41.83 4.17
CA LEU A 10 -6.35 -41.21 3.00
C LEU A 10 -7.57 -40.36 3.37
N ALA A 11 -8.21 -40.61 4.51
CA ALA A 11 -9.34 -39.82 5.00
C ALA A 11 -8.92 -38.49 5.65
N VAL A 12 -7.68 -38.37 6.14
CA VAL A 12 -7.19 -37.15 6.82
C VAL A 12 -6.68 -36.09 5.83
N CYS A 13 -6.17 -36.50 4.66
CA CYS A 13 -5.73 -35.54 3.63
C CYS A 13 -6.88 -34.87 2.85
N LEU A 14 -8.09 -35.44 2.84
CA LEU A 14 -9.24 -34.90 2.10
C LEU A 14 -10.03 -33.83 2.88
N LEU A 15 -9.74 -33.61 4.17
CA LEU A 15 -10.42 -32.59 4.99
C LEU A 15 -9.71 -31.22 5.02
N PHE A 16 -8.56 -31.07 4.35
CA PHE A 16 -7.84 -29.80 4.24
C PHE A 16 -7.98 -29.12 2.87
N TYR A 17 -8.94 -29.55 2.05
CA TYR A 17 -9.27 -28.91 0.75
C TYR A 17 -10.50 -27.99 0.79
N ALA A 18 -10.97 -27.63 1.99
CA ALA A 18 -12.06 -26.67 2.13
C ALA A 18 -11.52 -25.23 2.22
N ASP A 19 -11.92 -24.41 1.25
CA ASP A 19 -12.12 -22.96 1.34
C ASP A 19 -10.92 -22.00 1.26
N ILE A 20 -9.92 -22.27 0.41
CA ILE A 20 -9.03 -21.18 -0.06
C ILE A 20 -9.81 -20.18 -0.94
N ALA A 21 -10.88 -20.64 -1.62
CA ALA A 21 -11.71 -19.81 -2.49
C ALA A 21 -12.57 -18.78 -1.73
N ALA A 22 -12.80 -18.96 -0.42
CA ALA A 22 -13.61 -18.03 0.38
C ALA A 22 -12.83 -16.79 0.84
N ALA A 23 -11.49 -16.80 0.77
CA ALA A 23 -10.66 -15.67 1.18
C ALA A 23 -10.75 -14.46 0.23
N CYS A 24 -11.17 -14.68 -1.02
CA CYS A 24 -11.35 -13.64 -2.03
C CYS A 24 -12.83 -13.39 -2.37
N SER A 25 -13.78 -13.92 -1.59
CA SER A 25 -15.20 -13.60 -1.80
C SER A 25 -15.42 -12.13 -1.44
N PRO A 26 -16.04 -11.31 -2.31
CA PRO A 26 -16.28 -9.91 -2.00
C PRO A 26 -17.20 -9.85 -0.78
N ALA A 27 -16.66 -9.40 0.35
CA ALA A 27 -17.40 -9.25 1.59
C ALA A 27 -18.46 -8.14 1.40
N SER A 28 -19.66 -8.54 1.01
CA SER A 28 -20.81 -7.66 0.85
C SER A 28 -21.44 -7.35 2.21
N GLN A 29 -20.80 -6.52 3.04
CA GLN A 29 -21.48 -5.82 4.13
C GLN A 29 -20.63 -4.71 4.78
N GLY A 30 -21.02 -3.45 4.56
CA GLY A 30 -20.58 -2.29 5.34
C GLY A 30 -19.35 -1.54 4.81
N TRP A 31 -19.35 -1.19 3.52
CA TRP A 31 -18.24 -0.55 2.79
C TRP A 31 -18.04 0.93 3.14
N ASP A 32 -19.04 1.55 3.75
CA ASP A 32 -18.99 2.93 4.19
C ASP A 32 -18.67 2.97 5.69
N ARG A 33 -17.38 3.09 6.02
CA ARG A 33 -16.91 3.26 7.38
C ARG A 33 -15.95 4.42 7.43
N ARG A 34 -16.17 5.32 8.39
CA ARG A 34 -15.27 6.44 8.64
C ARG A 34 -13.83 5.96 8.77
N ILE A 35 -12.93 6.69 8.11
CA ILE A 35 -11.49 6.53 8.28
C ILE A 35 -11.11 6.56 9.77
N ARG A 36 -10.16 5.71 10.15
CA ARG A 36 -9.56 5.71 11.48
C ARG A 36 -8.11 6.13 11.34
N VAL A 37 -7.79 7.32 11.83
CA VAL A 37 -6.44 7.89 11.83
C VAL A 37 -5.85 7.75 13.24
N ARG A 38 -4.58 7.37 13.32
CA ARG A 38 -3.79 7.32 14.57
C ARG A 38 -2.87 8.51 14.67
N ALA A 39 -2.28 8.70 15.86
CA ALA A 39 -1.38 9.83 16.12
C ALA A 39 -0.09 9.81 15.26
N ASP A 40 0.33 8.64 14.78
CA ASP A 40 1.48 8.46 13.88
C ASP A 40 1.14 8.64 12.39
N CYS A 41 -0.03 9.24 12.11
CA CYS A 41 -0.59 9.42 10.77
C CYS A 41 -0.95 8.11 10.04
N SER A 42 -0.73 6.94 10.65
CA SER A 42 -1.25 5.69 10.10
C SER A 42 -2.78 5.72 10.08
N PHE A 43 -3.37 5.13 9.05
CA PHE A 43 -4.81 5.08 8.94
C PHE A 43 -5.32 3.75 8.41
N THR A 44 -6.59 3.48 8.66
CA THR A 44 -7.32 2.37 8.06
C THR A 44 -8.68 2.85 7.61
N ARG A 45 -9.25 2.17 6.62
CA ARG A 45 -10.60 2.45 6.10
C ARG A 45 -10.71 3.82 5.40
N ALA A 46 -9.65 4.25 4.73
CA ALA A 46 -9.76 5.37 3.80
C ALA A 46 -10.49 4.93 2.51
N GLY A 47 -11.05 5.88 1.77
CA GLY A 47 -11.75 5.63 0.50
C GLY A 47 -13.14 4.99 0.61
N GLU A 48 -13.80 4.87 -0.53
CA GLU A 48 -15.08 4.18 -0.73
C GLU A 48 -15.05 3.47 -2.10
N GLY A 49 -15.74 2.34 -2.25
CA GLY A 49 -16.03 1.74 -3.57
C GLY A 49 -15.28 0.45 -3.92
N GLU A 50 -15.31 0.11 -5.22
CA GLU A 50 -14.86 -1.17 -5.82
C GLU A 50 -13.38 -1.47 -5.59
N PHE A 51 -12.56 -0.43 -5.38
CA PHE A 51 -11.13 -0.53 -5.12
C PHE A 51 -10.79 -0.87 -3.65
N GLY A 52 -11.78 -1.08 -2.78
CA GLY A 52 -11.57 -1.54 -1.41
C GLY A 52 -11.21 -0.42 -0.42
N LEU A 53 -10.80 -0.84 0.78
CA LEU A 53 -10.46 0.08 1.87
C LEU A 53 -8.96 0.42 1.81
N GLY A 54 -8.67 1.70 1.99
CA GLY A 54 -7.31 2.23 2.05
C GLY A 54 -6.70 2.10 3.45
N GLU A 55 -5.42 1.77 3.49
CA GLU A 55 -4.61 1.71 4.70
C GLU A 55 -3.31 2.47 4.49
N GLY A 56 -2.93 3.30 5.46
CA GLY A 56 -1.68 4.04 5.48
C GLY A 56 -0.78 3.54 6.58
N SER A 57 0.48 3.28 6.24
CA SER A 57 1.55 3.06 7.21
C SER A 57 1.79 4.30 8.08
N PRO A 58 2.51 4.19 9.20
CA PRO A 58 2.98 5.37 9.93
C PRO A 58 3.78 6.30 9.01
N ALA A 59 3.62 7.61 9.19
CA ALA A 59 4.48 8.57 8.50
C ALA A 59 5.92 8.48 9.05
N ILE A 60 6.89 8.59 8.16
CA ILE A 60 8.32 8.51 8.46
C ILE A 60 8.95 9.84 8.10
N ASP A 61 9.71 10.40 9.03
CA ASP A 61 10.56 11.56 8.77
C ASP A 61 11.84 11.13 8.06
N LEU A 62 12.12 11.73 6.90
CA LEU A 62 13.34 11.49 6.12
C LEU A 62 14.42 12.56 6.36
N GLY A 63 14.11 13.58 7.15
CA GLY A 63 14.92 14.80 7.24
C GLY A 63 14.71 15.72 6.03
N ASN A 64 15.32 16.92 6.07
CA ASN A 64 15.24 17.91 4.99
C ASN A 64 13.80 18.29 4.60
N ASP A 65 12.92 18.43 5.59
CA ASP A 65 11.50 18.77 5.40
C ASP A 65 10.73 17.73 4.57
N LEU A 66 11.27 16.51 4.47
CA LEU A 66 10.66 15.40 3.72
C LEU A 66 10.03 14.37 4.63
N VAL A 67 8.84 13.94 4.23
CA VAL A 67 8.09 12.87 4.89
C VAL A 67 7.73 11.79 3.87
N ALA A 68 7.81 10.54 4.29
CA ALA A 68 7.33 9.39 3.53
C ALA A 68 6.15 8.69 4.20
N GLN A 69 5.19 8.22 3.40
CA GLN A 69 4.13 7.33 3.85
C GLN A 69 3.73 6.36 2.75
N ALA A 70 3.80 5.05 3.01
CA ALA A 70 3.22 4.04 2.14
C ALA A 70 1.70 3.93 2.38
N VAL A 71 0.94 3.92 1.30
CA VAL A 71 -0.52 3.78 1.30
C VAL A 71 -0.92 2.63 0.37
N ARG A 72 -1.80 1.78 0.88
CA ARG A 72 -2.35 0.61 0.18
C ARG A 72 -3.84 0.80 -0.05
N PHE A 73 -4.31 0.60 -1.27
CA PHE A 73 -5.74 0.46 -1.59
C PHE A 73 -6.01 -0.91 -2.17
N GLY A 74 -7.09 -1.56 -1.72
CA GLY A 74 -7.45 -2.86 -2.25
C GLY A 74 -8.15 -3.76 -1.25
N SER A 75 -8.06 -5.06 -1.55
CA SER A 75 -8.45 -6.16 -0.68
C SER A 75 -7.30 -7.16 -0.57
N GLY A 76 -7.43 -8.15 0.30
CA GLY A 76 -6.37 -9.14 0.55
C GLY A 76 -5.89 -9.90 -0.69
N CYS A 77 -6.69 -9.96 -1.76
CA CYS A 77 -6.32 -10.67 -2.99
C CYS A 77 -5.94 -9.76 -4.16
N SER A 78 -6.16 -8.45 -4.07
CA SER A 78 -5.81 -7.47 -5.13
C SER A 78 -5.64 -6.10 -4.48
N PHE A 79 -4.45 -5.52 -4.58
CA PHE A 79 -4.15 -4.22 -3.97
C PHE A 79 -3.10 -3.45 -4.76
N SER A 80 -3.11 -2.13 -4.63
CA SER A 80 -2.05 -1.26 -5.10
C SER A 80 -1.44 -0.54 -3.92
N GLU A 81 -0.12 -0.55 -3.83
CA GLU A 81 0.63 0.28 -2.90
C GLU A 81 1.33 1.43 -3.62
N THR A 82 1.34 2.57 -2.96
CA THR A 82 1.99 3.79 -3.41
C THR A 82 2.77 4.37 -2.24
N LEU A 83 4.00 4.78 -2.48
CA LEU A 83 4.80 5.54 -1.53
C LEU A 83 4.61 7.03 -1.83
N HIS A 84 4.01 7.77 -0.91
CA HIS A 84 3.93 9.21 -0.98
C HIS A 84 5.18 9.81 -0.33
N LEU A 85 5.82 10.75 -1.02
CA LEU A 85 6.90 11.61 -0.55
C LEU A 85 6.38 13.03 -0.54
N ILE A 86 6.45 13.70 0.60
CA ILE A 86 5.91 15.03 0.83
C ILE A 86 7.05 15.96 1.19
N ASP A 87 7.13 17.08 0.47
CA ASP A 87 7.97 18.22 0.82
C ASP A 87 7.10 19.19 1.64
N CYS A 88 7.38 19.24 2.93
CA CYS A 88 6.62 20.03 3.88
C CYS A 88 6.89 21.53 3.71
N ALA A 89 8.09 21.93 3.31
CA ALA A 89 8.43 23.33 3.12
C ALA A 89 7.72 23.92 1.91
N GLU A 90 7.70 23.19 0.80
CA GLU A 90 7.08 23.64 -0.46
C GLU A 90 5.61 23.20 -0.63
N GLN A 91 5.08 22.44 0.34
CA GLN A 91 3.71 21.88 0.31
C GLN A 91 3.43 21.07 -0.97
N ASN A 92 4.44 20.35 -1.45
CA ASN A 92 4.38 19.55 -2.66
C ASN A 92 4.48 18.06 -2.36
N GLN A 93 4.11 17.23 -3.33
CA GLN A 93 4.13 15.78 -3.18
C GLN A 93 4.61 15.09 -4.45
N LEU A 94 5.21 13.91 -4.27
CA LEU A 94 5.52 12.95 -5.32
C LEU A 94 5.08 11.56 -4.86
N SER A 95 4.44 10.82 -5.75
CA SER A 95 4.02 9.45 -5.48
C SER A 95 4.83 8.47 -6.32
N LEU A 96 5.38 7.44 -5.69
CA LEU A 96 6.08 6.34 -6.34
C LEU A 96 5.18 5.11 -6.27
N HIS A 97 4.76 4.58 -7.41
CA HIS A 97 3.90 3.42 -7.47
C HIS A 97 4.70 2.14 -7.26
N GLY A 98 4.18 1.25 -6.41
CA GLY A 98 4.75 -0.07 -6.22
C GLY A 98 4.82 -0.86 -7.53
N GLN A 99 5.64 -1.90 -7.53
CA GLN A 99 5.78 -2.81 -8.67
C GLN A 99 5.14 -4.16 -8.36
N ASN A 100 4.79 -4.90 -9.42
CA ASN A 100 4.20 -6.21 -9.27
C ASN A 100 5.20 -7.14 -8.55
N PRO A 101 4.82 -7.78 -7.42
CA PRO A 101 5.72 -8.68 -6.71
C PRO A 101 5.99 -9.99 -7.43
N VAL A 102 5.20 -10.30 -8.46
CA VAL A 102 5.32 -11.51 -9.28
C VAL A 102 6.22 -11.22 -10.48
N ASP A 103 7.26 -12.03 -10.65
CA ASP A 103 8.18 -11.92 -11.79
C ASP A 103 7.42 -12.08 -13.13
N PRO A 104 7.83 -11.36 -14.19
CA PRO A 104 7.24 -11.53 -15.51
C PRO A 104 7.43 -12.97 -15.99
N GLY A 105 6.37 -13.78 -15.92
CA GLY A 105 6.37 -15.18 -16.33
C GLY A 105 5.80 -16.16 -15.28
N GLU A 106 5.62 -15.72 -14.04
CA GLU A 106 4.91 -16.52 -13.04
C GLU A 106 3.39 -16.37 -13.19
N PRO A 107 2.62 -17.45 -12.94
CA PRO A 107 1.16 -17.41 -13.07
C PRO A 107 0.58 -16.48 -12.01
N ALA A 108 0.29 -15.23 -12.40
CA ALA A 108 -0.61 -14.39 -11.63
C ALA A 108 -1.94 -15.15 -11.46
N ILE A 109 -2.49 -15.17 -10.23
CA ILE A 109 -3.82 -15.70 -10.00
C ILE A 109 -4.76 -14.89 -10.90
N ALA A 110 -5.42 -15.58 -11.85
CA ALA A 110 -6.12 -14.96 -12.97
C ALA A 110 -7.01 -13.77 -12.53
N GLY A 111 -6.61 -12.56 -12.91
CA GLY A 111 -7.36 -11.31 -12.66
C GLY A 111 -6.97 -10.54 -11.38
N SER A 112 -6.01 -11.02 -10.59
CA SER A 112 -5.46 -10.26 -9.46
C SER A 112 -4.36 -9.29 -9.95
N PHE A 113 -4.48 -8.04 -9.50
CA PHE A 113 -3.42 -7.04 -9.66
C PHE A 113 -2.90 -6.71 -8.27
N THR A 114 -1.61 -6.95 -8.06
CA THR A 114 -0.91 -6.55 -6.83
C THR A 114 0.28 -5.69 -7.20
N THR A 115 0.46 -4.57 -6.53
CA THR A 115 1.71 -3.81 -6.57
C THR A 115 2.15 -3.50 -5.15
N SER A 116 3.45 -3.64 -4.89
CA SER A 116 4.02 -3.38 -3.58
C SER A 116 5.15 -2.38 -3.64
N VAL A 117 5.19 -1.50 -2.63
CA VAL A 117 6.30 -0.55 -2.45
C VAL A 117 7.58 -1.25 -2.00
N GLU A 118 7.49 -2.45 -1.40
CA GLU A 118 8.66 -3.25 -1.03
C GLU A 118 9.51 -3.58 -2.26
N LYS A 119 8.88 -3.80 -3.43
CA LYS A 119 9.59 -4.09 -4.68
C LYS A 119 10.35 -2.91 -5.28
N ILE A 120 10.09 -1.69 -4.82
CA ILE A 120 10.85 -0.51 -5.26
C ILE A 120 11.84 -0.04 -4.21
N LEU A 121 11.65 -0.39 -2.93
CA LEU A 121 12.50 0.03 -1.81
C LEU A 121 13.53 -1.03 -1.42
N MET A 122 14.71 -0.61 -0.98
CA MET A 122 15.67 -1.53 -0.37
C MET A 122 15.08 -2.29 0.84
N PRO A 123 15.44 -3.56 1.04
CA PRO A 123 16.48 -4.31 0.32
C PRO A 123 16.01 -5.04 -0.95
N GLU A 124 14.71 -5.07 -1.24
CA GLU A 124 14.18 -5.84 -2.39
C GLU A 124 14.22 -5.05 -3.69
N GLY A 125 13.99 -3.76 -3.62
CA GLY A 125 14.06 -2.82 -4.72
C GLY A 125 15.28 -1.89 -4.68
N PRO A 126 15.46 -1.08 -5.73
CA PRO A 126 16.68 -0.30 -5.92
C PRO A 126 16.71 1.05 -5.19
N ILE A 127 15.58 1.56 -4.70
CA ILE A 127 15.50 2.87 -4.06
C ILE A 127 15.85 2.76 -2.58
N ASP A 128 16.90 3.46 -2.16
CA ASP A 128 17.17 3.70 -0.74
C ASP A 128 16.35 4.90 -0.27
N LEU A 129 15.31 4.63 0.53
CA LEU A 129 14.42 5.65 1.05
C LEU A 129 15.16 6.74 1.83
N TYR A 130 16.21 6.38 2.58
CA TYR A 130 16.96 7.33 3.40
C TYR A 130 18.03 8.10 2.62
N ALA A 131 18.27 7.72 1.36
CA ALA A 131 19.13 8.50 0.46
C ALA A 131 18.35 9.63 -0.25
N ILE A 132 17.03 9.69 -0.11
CA ILE A 132 16.19 10.73 -0.70
C ILE A 132 16.32 12.02 0.12
N THR A 133 16.84 13.07 -0.50
CA THR A 133 16.99 14.41 0.12
C THR A 133 16.19 15.51 -0.56
N SER A 134 15.46 15.20 -1.64
CA SER A 134 14.53 16.10 -2.33
C SER A 134 13.54 15.31 -3.19
N LEU A 135 12.38 15.90 -3.50
CA LEU A 135 11.41 15.27 -4.42
C LEU A 135 11.99 15.12 -5.85
N GLU A 136 12.81 16.07 -6.31
CA GLU A 136 13.45 15.94 -7.63
C GLU A 136 14.49 14.81 -7.65
N GLY A 137 15.28 14.67 -6.59
CA GLY A 137 16.21 13.54 -6.44
C GLY A 137 15.47 12.20 -6.42
N ALA A 138 14.33 12.12 -5.74
CA ALA A 138 13.47 10.94 -5.78
C ALA A 138 12.93 10.65 -7.19
N ARG A 139 12.54 11.68 -7.94
CA ARG A 139 12.05 11.56 -9.33
C ARG A 139 13.13 11.05 -10.26
N GLU A 140 14.36 11.55 -10.12
CA GLU A 140 15.52 11.10 -10.90
C GLU A 140 15.84 9.63 -10.60
N MET A 141 15.91 9.25 -9.33
CA MET A 141 16.15 7.87 -8.90
C MET A 141 15.04 6.93 -9.40
N ALA A 142 13.79 7.33 -9.31
CA ALA A 142 12.66 6.56 -9.84
C ALA A 142 12.77 6.37 -11.35
N ARG A 143 13.17 7.41 -12.10
CA ARG A 143 13.38 7.34 -13.56
C ARG A 143 14.51 6.38 -13.93
N GLU A 144 15.64 6.46 -13.22
CA GLU A 144 16.79 5.56 -13.42
C GLU A 144 16.38 4.08 -13.29
N HIS A 145 15.50 3.79 -12.34
CA HIS A 145 15.04 2.44 -12.04
C HIS A 145 13.68 2.06 -12.64
N ASN A 146 13.16 2.86 -13.58
CA ASN A 146 11.86 2.62 -14.24
C ASN A 146 10.68 2.46 -13.26
N VAL A 147 10.71 3.17 -12.13
CA VAL A 147 9.61 3.26 -11.18
C VAL A 147 8.63 4.32 -11.66
N THR A 148 7.34 3.96 -11.73
CA THR A 148 6.30 4.90 -12.14
C THR A 148 6.08 5.94 -11.04
N VAL A 149 6.03 7.21 -11.44
CA VAL A 149 5.78 8.34 -10.54
C VAL A 149 4.52 9.10 -10.92
N SER A 150 3.89 9.77 -9.95
CA SER A 150 2.77 10.68 -10.18
C SER A 150 2.77 11.89 -9.24
N ASP A 151 2.26 13.01 -9.75
CA ASP A 151 2.12 14.29 -9.04
C ASP A 151 0.65 14.61 -8.68
N ASP A 152 -0.27 13.68 -8.91
CA ASP A 152 -1.72 13.88 -8.78
C ASP A 152 -2.36 13.33 -7.49
N ALA A 153 -1.58 12.89 -6.49
CA ALA A 153 -2.13 12.20 -5.32
C ALA A 153 -3.16 13.05 -4.57
N LEU A 154 -2.92 14.36 -4.46
CA LEU A 154 -3.86 15.27 -3.83
C LEU A 154 -5.20 15.31 -4.59
N GLU A 155 -5.17 15.34 -5.93
CA GLU A 155 -6.36 15.28 -6.76
C GLU A 155 -7.10 13.94 -6.58
N GLN A 156 -6.37 12.82 -6.54
CA GLN A 156 -6.95 11.50 -6.29
C GLN A 156 -7.64 11.43 -4.92
N ILE A 157 -7.01 11.95 -3.86
CA ILE A 157 -7.58 12.01 -2.51
C ILE A 157 -8.82 12.91 -2.48
N GLN A 158 -8.78 14.05 -3.18
CA GLN A 158 -9.93 14.96 -3.28
C GLN A 158 -11.15 14.33 -3.97
N ARG A 159 -10.99 13.27 -4.76
CA ARG A 159 -12.12 12.51 -5.34
C ARG A 159 -12.80 11.58 -4.33
N LEU A 160 -12.15 11.24 -3.21
CA LEU A 160 -12.76 10.42 -2.16
C LEU A 160 -13.87 11.18 -1.42
N SER A 161 -14.79 10.49 -0.76
CA SER A 161 -15.78 11.15 0.10
C SER A 161 -15.10 11.80 1.31
N GLY A 162 -15.53 13.00 1.71
CA GLY A 162 -14.82 13.81 2.72
C GLY A 162 -14.57 13.10 4.06
N ARG A 163 -15.48 12.23 4.50
CA ARG A 163 -15.35 11.45 5.75
C ARG A 163 -14.37 10.27 5.67
N ASN A 164 -13.94 9.92 4.45
CA ASN A 164 -13.06 8.79 4.15
C ASN A 164 -11.76 9.26 3.45
N ARG A 165 -11.53 10.58 3.38
CA ARG A 165 -10.25 11.17 2.98
C ARG A 165 -9.24 11.01 4.11
N TYR A 166 -8.03 10.60 3.76
CA TYR A 166 -6.86 10.78 4.60
C TYR A 166 -6.22 12.12 4.29
N ASP A 167 -5.49 12.66 5.25
CA ASP A 167 -4.69 13.86 5.07
C ASP A 167 -3.28 13.45 4.65
N LEU A 168 -2.87 13.91 3.46
CA LEU A 168 -1.56 13.64 2.89
C LEU A 168 -0.44 14.36 3.66
N PHE A 169 -0.76 15.47 4.32
CA PHE A 169 0.21 16.33 5.01
C PHE A 169 0.25 16.09 6.52
N CYS A 170 -0.47 15.10 7.05
CA CYS A 170 -0.47 14.77 8.49
C CYS A 170 0.96 14.60 9.05
N GLY A 171 1.86 13.97 8.29
CA GLY A 171 3.24 13.79 8.72
C GLY A 171 4.01 15.11 8.80
N CYS A 172 3.71 16.09 7.95
CA CYS A 172 4.26 17.43 8.06
C CYS A 172 3.79 18.14 9.33
N GLU A 173 2.50 18.09 9.66
CA GLU A 173 2.00 18.64 10.94
C GLU A 173 2.68 18.02 12.16
N ARG A 174 3.04 16.73 12.05
CA ARG A 174 3.67 15.97 13.13
C ARG A 174 5.16 16.26 13.28
N PHE A 175 5.92 16.26 12.19
CA PHE A 175 7.38 16.34 12.21
C PHE A 175 7.93 17.75 11.96
N TYR A 176 7.18 18.58 11.23
CA TYR A 176 7.56 19.93 10.79
C TYR A 176 6.40 20.94 10.99
N PRO A 177 5.91 21.13 12.23
CA PRO A 177 4.70 21.93 12.52
C PRO A 177 4.80 23.42 12.14
N GLU A 178 6.00 23.94 11.93
CA GLU A 178 6.23 25.30 11.43
C GLU A 178 5.74 25.50 9.99
N HIS A 179 5.63 24.42 9.22
CA HIS A 179 5.21 24.43 7.82
C HIS A 179 3.70 24.18 7.63
N SER A 180 2.97 23.79 8.67
CA SER A 180 1.54 23.44 8.59
C SER A 180 0.59 24.64 8.73
N GLN A 181 0.86 25.76 8.03
CA GLN A 181 0.04 26.98 8.08
C GLN A 181 -0.79 27.21 6.82
#